data_AF-A0A7Y3EEF3-F1
#
_entry.id   AF-A0A7Y3EEF3-F1
#
_cell.length_a   1.000
_cell.length_b   1.000
_cell.length_c   1.000
_cell.angle_alpha   90.00
_cell.angle_beta   90.00
_cell.angle_gamma   90.00
#
_symmetry.space_group_name_H-M   'P 1'
#
loop_
_entity.id
_entity.type
_entity.pdbx_description
1 polymer ?
#
loop_
_entity_poly.entity_id
_entity_poly.type
_entity_poly.pdbx_seq_one_letter_code
_entity_poly.pdbx_strand_id
1 'polypeptide(L)'
;ALLVVADRDQLFLISGDGNVIQPDDDVVAIGSGGSFALAAARALLRSSTLLAGEIVAESLRIAADICIYTNHDITVLDLNDSTGTEVSDPERGGTA
;
A
#
# COMPACT_ATOMS: atom_id res chain seq x y z
N ALA A 1 12.55 8.75 11.20
CA ALA A 1 11.46 8.85 10.20
C ALA A 1 11.84 8.01 9.00
N LEU A 2 10.85 7.42 8.31
CA LEU A 2 11.03 6.67 7.07
C LEU A 2 10.22 7.35 5.97
N LEU A 3 10.72 7.34 4.74
CA LEU A 3 10.04 7.83 3.55
C LEU A 3 10.14 6.77 2.45
N VAL A 4 9.06 6.56 1.71
CA VAL A 4 9.04 5.75 0.50
C VAL A 4 8.94 6.67 -0.70
N VAL A 5 9.76 6.40 -1.71
CA VAL A 5 9.71 7.05 -3.02
C VAL A 5 9.56 5.96 -4.07
N ALA A 6 8.67 6.18 -5.03
CA ALA A 6 8.37 5.23 -6.09
C ALA A 6 8.29 5.96 -7.42
N ASP A 7 8.82 5.34 -8.47
CA ASP A 7 8.50 5.65 -9.85
C ASP A 7 8.01 4.39 -10.58
N ARG A 8 7.99 4.40 -11.92
CA ARG A 8 7.48 3.28 -12.72
C ARG A 8 8.43 2.06 -12.72
N ASP A 9 9.70 2.28 -12.42
CA ASP A 9 10.78 1.31 -12.58
C ASP A 9 11.45 0.95 -11.24
N GLN A 10 11.38 1.82 -10.24
CA GLN A 10 12.15 1.72 -9.00
C GLN A 10 11.37 2.14 -7.75
N LEU A 11 11.70 1.48 -6.63
CA LEU A 11 11.25 1.79 -5.28
C LEU A 11 12.45 2.12 -4.40
N PHE A 12 12.33 3.13 -3.55
CA PHE A 12 13.36 3.51 -2.59
C PHE A 12 12.78 3.78 -1.21
N LEU A 13 13.49 3.31 -0.19
CA LEU A 13 13.25 3.61 1.21
C LEU A 13 14.36 4.52 1.73
N ILE A 14 13.98 5.69 2.24
CA ILE A 14 14.88 6.70 2.77
C ILE A 14 14.67 6.78 4.28
N SER A 15 15.76 6.69 5.02
CA SER A 15 15.79 6.78 6.48
C SER A 15 16.23 8.16 6.95
N GLY A 16 15.75 8.58 8.13
CA GLY A 16 16.01 9.92 8.67
C GLY A 16 17.47 10.21 9.03
N ASP A 17 18.31 9.18 9.09
CA ASP A 17 19.76 9.24 9.26
C ASP A 17 20.54 9.26 7.93
N GLY A 18 19.83 9.28 6.79
CA GLY A 18 20.40 9.51 5.47
C GLY A 18 20.69 8.26 4.64
N ASN A 19 20.31 7.06 5.10
CA ASN A 19 20.46 5.86 4.28
C ASN A 19 19.35 5.78 3.23
N VAL A 20 19.75 5.40 2.01
CA VAL A 20 18.86 5.13 0.87
C VAL A 20 18.98 3.65 0.53
N ILE A 21 17.85 2.94 0.54
CA ILE A 21 17.80 1.48 0.39
C ILE A 21 16.80 1.16 -0.73
N GLN A 22 17.24 0.41 -1.73
CA GLN A 22 16.35 -0.20 -2.71
C GLN A 22 15.90 -1.57 -2.18
N PRO A 23 14.60 -1.84 -2.04
CA PRO A 23 14.11 -3.16 -1.67
C PRO A 23 14.27 -4.13 -2.84
N ASP A 24 14.49 -5.42 -2.53
CA ASP A 24 14.58 -6.49 -3.53
C ASP A 24 13.21 -6.93 -4.08
N ASP A 25 12.13 -6.61 -3.35
CA ASP A 25 10.77 -6.96 -3.72
C ASP A 25 10.06 -5.79 -4.42
N ASP A 26 9.07 -6.10 -5.25
CA ASP A 26 8.19 -5.14 -5.94
C ASP A 26 7.19 -4.43 -5.00
N VAL A 27 7.32 -4.61 -3.69
CA VAL A 27 6.46 -3.98 -2.69
C VAL A 27 7.25 -3.53 -1.47
N VAL A 28 6.89 -2.35 -0.96
CA VAL A 28 7.46 -1.76 0.25
C VAL A 28 6.33 -1.18 1.10
N ALA A 29 6.46 -1.27 2.42
CA ALA A 29 5.54 -0.67 3.37
C ALA A 29 6.30 -0.06 4.54
N ILE A 30 5.82 1.08 5.04
CA ILE A 30 6.36 1.78 6.21
C ILE A 30 5.24 2.09 7.20
N GLY A 31 5.60 2.47 8.43
CA GLY A 31 4.64 2.79 9.50
C GLY A 31 4.31 1.58 10.39
N SER A 32 3.44 1.78 11.37
CA SER A 32 3.11 0.79 12.41
C SER A 32 2.39 -0.45 11.86
N GLY A 33 1.56 -0.28 10.83
CA GLY A 33 0.88 -1.38 10.12
C GLY A 33 1.70 -1.97 8.97
N GLY A 34 2.92 -1.46 8.74
CA GLY A 34 3.69 -1.78 7.53
C GLY A 34 4.05 -3.25 7.39
N SER A 35 4.36 -3.95 8.49
CA SER A 35 4.69 -5.39 8.45
C SER A 35 3.49 -6.26 8.04
N PHE A 36 2.29 -5.91 8.48
CA PHE A 36 1.06 -6.62 8.12
C PHE A 36 0.68 -6.38 6.66
N ALA A 37 0.73 -5.11 6.23
CA ALA A 37 0.49 -4.74 4.83
C ALA A 37 1.50 -5.42 3.90
N LEU A 38 2.80 -5.42 4.26
CA LEU A 38 3.85 -6.04 3.46
C LEU A 38 3.65 -7.56 3.34
N ALA A 39 3.27 -8.23 4.43
CA ALA A 39 3.01 -9.66 4.42
C ALA A 39 1.80 -10.02 3.54
N ALA A 40 0.71 -9.25 3.66
CA ALA A 40 -0.48 -9.41 2.83
C ALA A 40 -0.18 -9.15 1.34
N ALA A 41 0.51 -8.05 1.03
CA ALA A 41 0.83 -7.68 -0.35
C ALA A 41 1.73 -8.73 -1.01
N ARG A 42 2.75 -9.22 -0.30
CA ARG A 42 3.61 -10.30 -0.78
C ARG A 42 2.82 -11.58 -1.05
N ALA A 43 1.82 -11.90 -0.22
CA ALA A 43 0.96 -13.06 -0.46
C ALA A 43 0.10 -12.86 -1.71
N LEU A 44 -0.59 -11.72 -1.82
CA LEU A 44 -1.47 -11.38 -2.94
C LEU A 44 -0.72 -11.31 -4.28
N LEU A 45 0.49 -10.74 -4.30
CA LEU A 45 1.35 -10.70 -5.49
C LEU A 45 1.65 -12.10 -6.05
N ARG A 46 1.77 -13.11 -5.18
CA ARG A 46 2.11 -14.48 -5.59
C ARG A 46 0.88 -15.35 -5.89
N SER A 47 -0.28 -15.01 -5.33
CA SER A 47 -1.45 -15.90 -5.33
C SER A 47 -2.65 -15.36 -6.10
N SER A 48 -2.63 -14.09 -6.51
CA SER A 48 -3.77 -13.42 -7.16
C SER A 48 -3.41 -12.88 -8.55
N THR A 49 -4.43 -12.38 -9.24
CA THR A 49 -4.31 -11.67 -10.53
C THR A 49 -4.74 -10.19 -10.40
N LEU A 50 -4.74 -9.69 -9.17
CA LEU A 50 -5.13 -8.32 -8.85
C LEU A 50 -4.14 -7.31 -9.42
N LEU A 51 -4.63 -6.14 -9.78
CA LEU A 51 -3.82 -5.00 -10.17
C LEU A 51 -3.09 -4.40 -8.96
N ALA A 52 -2.01 -3.65 -9.20
CA ALA A 52 -1.18 -3.08 -8.14
C ALA A 52 -1.98 -2.25 -7.11
N GLY A 53 -2.90 -1.39 -7.58
CA GLY A 53 -3.75 -0.59 -6.70
C GLY A 53 -4.70 -1.44 -5.83
N GLU A 54 -5.22 -2.54 -6.38
CA GLU A 54 -6.08 -3.48 -5.64
C GLU A 54 -5.27 -4.24 -4.58
N ILE A 55 -4.06 -4.69 -4.93
CA ILE A 55 -3.15 -5.34 -3.97
C ILE A 55 -2.83 -4.40 -2.81
N VAL A 56 -2.51 -3.13 -3.10
CA VAL A 56 -2.24 -2.11 -2.07
C VAL A 56 -3.47 -1.89 -1.19
N ALA A 57 -4.65 -1.70 -1.79
CA ALA A 57 -5.90 -1.47 -1.05
C ALA A 57 -6.22 -2.63 -0.09
N GLU A 58 -6.23 -3.86 -0.60
CA GLU A 58 -6.52 -5.05 0.23
C GLU A 58 -5.48 -5.27 1.33
N SER A 59 -4.21 -5.03 1.02
CA SER A 59 -3.13 -5.17 2.00
C SER A 59 -3.25 -4.15 3.14
N LEU A 60 -3.66 -2.92 2.82
CA LEU A 60 -3.90 -1.88 3.82
C LEU A 60 -5.17 -2.14 4.64
N ARG A 61 -6.24 -2.70 4.05
CA ARG A 61 -7.42 -3.14 4.79
C ARG A 61 -7.07 -4.20 5.84
N ILE A 62 -6.31 -5.22 5.44
CA ILE A 62 -5.81 -6.24 6.38
C ILE A 62 -4.95 -5.61 7.49
N ALA A 63 -4.11 -4.63 7.15
CA ALA A 63 -3.31 -3.92 8.15
C ALA A 63 -4.18 -3.09 9.12
N ALA A 64 -5.27 -2.47 8.64
CA ALA A 64 -6.22 -1.73 9.45
C ALA A 64 -6.99 -2.63 10.44
N ASP A 65 -7.27 -3.87 10.06
CA ASP A 65 -7.92 -4.84 10.95
C ASP A 65 -7.02 -5.32 12.10
N ILE A 66 -5.69 -5.22 11.94
CA ILE A 66 -4.71 -5.76 12.88
C ILE A 66 -4.01 -4.66 13.69
N CYS A 67 -3.66 -3.53 13.05
CA CYS A 67 -2.89 -2.46 13.66
C CYS A 67 -3.81 -1.36 14.21
N ILE A 68 -3.82 -1.18 15.53
CA ILE A 68 -4.63 -0.13 16.20
C ILE A 68 -4.33 1.31 15.75
N TYR A 69 -3.22 1.54 15.05
CA TYR A 69 -2.79 2.85 14.53
C TYR A 69 -3.03 3.00 13.03
N THR A 70 -3.70 2.05 12.39
CA THR A 70 -4.06 2.07 10.97
C THR A 70 -5.56 1.87 10.88
N ASN A 71 -6.25 2.73 10.13
CA ASN A 71 -7.69 2.68 9.94
C ASN A 71 -8.05 2.34 8.49
N HIS A 72 -9.33 2.20 8.22
CA HIS A 72 -9.88 1.81 6.92
C HIS A 72 -10.02 2.99 5.93
N ASP A 73 -9.69 4.21 6.36
CA ASP A 73 -9.68 5.39 5.49
C ASP A 73 -8.44 5.38 4.59
N ILE A 74 -8.53 4.65 3.47
CA ILE A 74 -7.40 4.35 2.58
C ILE A 74 -7.50 5.20 1.30
N THR A 75 -6.42 5.92 0.97
CA THR A 75 -6.23 6.57 -0.33
C THR A 75 -5.19 5.81 -1.14
N VAL A 76 -5.54 5.43 -2.37
CA VAL A 76 -4.63 4.79 -3.31
C VAL A 76 -4.34 5.77 -4.44
N LEU A 77 -3.05 5.91 -4.79
CA LEU A 77 -2.58 6.75 -5.89
C LEU A 77 -1.83 5.88 -6.90
N ASP A 78 -2.12 6.07 -8.19
CA ASP A 78 -1.49 5.34 -9.28
C ASP A 78 -0.74 6.32 -10.20
N LEU A 79 0.46 5.95 -10.64
CA LEU A 79 1.29 6.75 -11.56
C LEU A 79 0.73 6.79 -12.99
N ASN A 80 -0.16 5.85 -13.35
CA ASN A 80 -0.83 5.80 -14.64
C ASN A 80 -2.13 6.61 -14.68
N ASP A 81 -2.68 6.96 -13.51
CA ASP A 81 -3.93 7.70 -13.45
C ASP A 81 -3.66 9.21 -13.35
N SER A 82 -3.91 9.93 -14.44
CA SER A 82 -3.81 11.39 -14.49
C SER A 82 -4.94 12.12 -13.74
N THR A 83 -5.84 11.37 -13.11
CA THR A 83 -7.06 11.85 -12.45
C THR A 83 -7.22 11.04 -11.17
N GLY A 84 -6.83 11.55 -10.00
CA GLY A 84 -6.84 10.77 -8.75
C GLY A 84 -8.17 10.05 -8.48
N THR A 85 -8.25 8.78 -8.87
CA THR A 85 -9.42 7.94 -8.63
C THR A 85 -9.29 7.36 -7.24
N GLU A 86 -10.11 7.86 -6.31
CA GLU A 86 -10.29 7.23 -5.02
C GLU A 86 -10.88 5.84 -5.24
N VAL A 87 -10.17 4.79 -4.83
CA VAL A 87 -10.69 3.42 -4.81
C VAL A 87 -11.78 3.38 -3.74
N SER A 88 -13.04 3.55 -4.17
CA SER A 88 -14.20 3.57 -3.28
C SER A 88 -14.42 2.19 -2.66
N ASP A 89 -14.57 2.20 -1.34
CA ASP A 89 -14.84 1.05 -0.49
C ASP A 89 -16.08 0.23 -0.93
N PRO A 90 -15.95 -1.08 -1.20
CA PRO A 90 -17.07 -1.93 -1.61
C PRO A 90 -18.16 -2.11 -0.53
N GLU A 91 -17.91 -1.72 0.73
CA GLU A 91 -18.88 -1.85 1.83
C GLU A 91 -19.84 -0.66 2.00
N ARG A 92 -19.75 0.41 1.20
CA ARG A 92 -20.81 1.45 1.18
C ARG A 92 -22.01 0.99 0.35
N GLY A 93 -22.74 0.03 0.94
CA GLY A 93 -24.10 -0.29 0.55
C GLY A 93 -24.98 0.95 0.51
N GLY A 94 -25.74 1.08 -0.57
CA GLY A 94 -26.63 2.19 -0.81
C GLY A 94 -27.58 2.44 0.35
N THR A 95 -27.73 3.71 0.71
CA THR A 95 -28.94 4.20 1.36
C THR A 95 -29.62 5.13 0.36
N ALA A 96 -30.88 4.82 0.09
CA ALA A 96 -31.81 5.63 -0.68
C ALA A 96 -32.06 7.00 -0.04
#